data_AF-A0A6L5PE79-F1
#
_entry.id   AF-A0A6L5PE79-F1
#
_cell.length_a   1.000
_cell.length_b   1.000
_cell.length_c   1.000
_cell.angle_alpha   90.00
_cell.angle_beta   90.00
_cell.angle_gamma   90.00
#
_symmetry.space_group_name_H-M   'P 1'
#
loop_
_entity.id
_entity.type
_entity.pdbx_description
1 polymer ?
#
loop_
_entity_poly.entity_id
_entity_poly.type
_entity_poly.pdbx_seq_one_letter_code
_entity_poly.pdbx_strand_id
1 'polypeptide(L)' 'MSAAPTRAHSLGVKPAQMRRGSVSRIKKAKASLVEVIGIWADIDEGMVGEVESMISRLDGLNDSLDASVELLREEWPE' A
#
# COMPACT_ATOMS: atom_id res chain seq x y z
N MET A 1 -24.11 3.66 -23.01
CA MET A 1 -24.97 3.20 -21.91
C MET A 1 -24.20 3.45 -20.62
N SER A 2 -24.75 4.19 -19.67
CA SER A 2 -24.11 4.38 -18.36
C SER A 2 -24.16 3.06 -17.59
N ALA A 3 -23.04 2.62 -17.01
CA ALA A 3 -23.01 1.46 -16.12
C ALA A 3 -24.04 1.64 -15.00
N ALA A 4 -24.74 0.57 -14.63
CA ALA A 4 -25.70 0.60 -13.54
C ALA A 4 -24.93 0.90 -12.23
N PRO A 5 -25.42 1.81 -11.37
CA PRO A 5 -24.71 2.15 -10.15
C PRO A 5 -24.58 0.92 -9.25
N THR A 6 -23.34 0.51 -9.01
CA THR A 6 -23.02 -0.62 -8.13
C THR A 6 -23.37 -0.31 -6.69
N ARG A 7 -23.50 -1.35 -5.85
CA ARG A 7 -23.66 -1.16 -4.39
C ARG A 7 -22.46 -0.41 -3.77
N ALA A 8 -21.26 -0.57 -4.34
CA ALA A 8 -20.09 0.22 -3.95
C ALA A 8 -20.30 1.72 -4.27
N HIS A 9 -20.85 2.05 -5.45
CA HIS A 9 -21.22 3.41 -5.81
C HIS A 9 -22.30 3.97 -4.87
N SER A 10 -23.33 3.20 -4.51
CA SER A 10 -24.40 3.66 -3.62
C SER A 10 -23.94 3.85 -2.17
N LEU A 11 -22.93 3.09 -1.72
CA LEU A 11 -22.28 3.25 -0.41
C LEU A 11 -21.17 4.32 -0.42
N GLY A 12 -20.90 4.96 -1.57
CA GLY A 12 -19.85 5.96 -1.71
C GLY A 12 -18.42 5.42 -1.60
N VAL A 13 -18.24 4.10 -1.70
CA VAL A 13 -16.92 3.45 -1.67
C VAL A 13 -16.21 3.76 -2.98
N LYS A 14 -14.96 4.25 -2.87
CA LYS A 14 -14.13 4.61 -4.03
C LYS A 14 -12.83 3.80 -3.97
N PRO A 15 -12.82 2.52 -4.37
CA PRO A 15 -11.67 1.63 -4.22
C PRO A 15 -10.38 2.20 -4.84
N ALA A 16 -10.50 2.85 -6.01
CA ALA A 16 -9.38 3.52 -6.66
C ALA A 16 -8.79 4.67 -5.82
N GLN A 17 -9.61 5.44 -5.10
CA GLN A 17 -9.12 6.50 -4.21
C GLN A 17 -8.45 5.93 -2.97
N MET A 18 -9.05 4.88 -2.36
CA MET A 18 -8.47 4.17 -1.22
C MET A 18 -7.11 3.58 -1.55
N ARG A 19 -7.01 2.86 -2.68
CA ARG A 19 -5.75 2.30 -3.17
C ARG A 19 -4.68 3.37 -3.35
N ARG A 20 -4.99 4.45 -4.08
CA ARG A 20 -4.03 5.55 -4.32
C ARG A 20 -3.53 6.17 -3.02
N GLY A 21 -4.43 6.42 -2.05
CA GLY A 21 -4.07 6.98 -0.75
C GLY A 21 -3.14 6.07 0.04
N SER A 22 -3.47 4.78 0.12
CA SER A 22 -2.66 3.78 0.83
C SER A 22 -1.30 3.57 0.18
N VAL A 23 -1.23 3.37 -1.15
CA VAL A 23 0.04 3.23 -1.90
C VAL A 23 0.92 4.46 -1.71
N SER A 24 0.35 5.67 -1.73
CA SER A 24 1.12 6.90 -1.51
C SER A 24 1.76 6.95 -0.12
N ARG A 25 1.02 6.56 0.93
CA ARG A 25 1.55 6.49 2.30
C ARG A 25 2.62 5.42 2.44
N ILE A 26 2.41 4.24 1.88
CA ILE A 26 3.39 3.14 1.88
C ILE A 26 4.68 3.61 1.21
N LYS A 27 4.60 4.22 0.01
CA LYS A 27 5.77 4.76 -0.70
C LYS A 27 6.53 5.80 0.12
N LYS A 28 5.82 6.72 0.79
CA LYS A 28 6.46 7.72 1.65
C LYS A 28 7.18 7.07 2.84
N ALA A 29 6.54 6.09 3.49
CA ALA A 29 7.15 5.35 4.58
C ALA A 29 8.42 4.60 4.12
N LYS A 30 8.36 3.92 2.96
CA LYS A 30 9.53 3.24 2.39
C LYS A 30 10.68 4.21 2.10
N ALA A 31 10.40 5.38 1.52
CA ALA A 31 11.42 6.39 1.25
C ALA A 31 12.12 6.84 2.54
N SER A 32 11.36 7.12 3.61
CA SER A 32 11.93 7.49 4.90
C SER A 32 12.76 6.37 5.54
N LEU A 33 12.37 5.10 5.37
CA LEU A 33 13.16 3.96 5.87
C LEU A 33 14.47 3.77 5.08
N VAL A 34 14.46 4.02 3.77
CA VAL A 34 15.68 3.99 2.95
C VAL A 34 16.65 5.10 3.36
N GLU A 35 16.15 6.29 3.70
CA GLU A 35 16.99 7.37 4.26
C GLU A 35 17.64 6.94 5.60
N VAL A 36 16.89 6.23 6.45
CA VAL A 36 17.43 5.68 7.70
C VAL A 36 18.54 4.67 7.43
N ILE A 37 18.38 3.77 6.45
CA ILE A 37 19.45 2.83 6.05
C ILE A 37 20.71 3.60 5.65
N GLY A 38 20.58 4.66 4.84
CA GLY A 38 21.73 5.47 4.42
C GLY A 38 22.48 6.13 5.58
N ILE A 39 21.82 6.42 6.71
CA ILE A 39 22.45 6.99 7.91
C ILE A 39 23.16 5.90 8.73
N TRP A 40 22.56 4.71 8.83
CA TRP A 40 23.04 3.64 9.71
C TRP A 40 23.97 2.63 9.04
N ALA A 41 24.07 2.63 7.71
CA ALA A 41 24.81 1.64 6.92
C ALA A 41 26.25 1.40 7.40
N ASP A 42 26.95 2.47 7.78
CA ASP A 42 28.35 2.40 8.23
C ASP A 42 28.50 2.32 9.77
N ILE A 43 27.39 2.31 10.51
CA ILE A 43 27.36 2.38 11.98
C ILE A 43 26.93 1.04 12.57
N ASP A 44 25.81 0.49 12.12
CA ASP A 44 25.18 -0.69 12.71
C ASP A 44 24.39 -1.50 11.66
N GLU A 45 24.98 -2.62 11.24
CA GLU A 45 24.38 -3.56 10.29
C GLU A 45 23.10 -4.23 10.85
N GLY A 46 23.00 -4.39 12.17
CA GLY A 46 21.81 -4.94 12.82
C GLY A 46 20.61 -4.01 12.67
N MET A 47 20.81 -2.70 12.89
CA MET A 47 19.78 -1.68 12.66
C MET A 47 19.36 -1.60 11.18
N VAL A 48 20.31 -1.73 10.25
CA VAL A 48 19.99 -1.81 8.82
C VAL A 48 19.08 -3.01 8.53
N GLY A 49 19.41 -4.19 9.05
CA GLY A 49 18.60 -5.40 8.87
C GLY A 49 17.18 -5.28 9.44
N GLU A 50 17.01 -4.61 10.59
CA GLU A 50 15.67 -4.32 11.14
C GLU A 50 14.86 -3.41 10.21
N VAL A 51 15.49 -2.37 9.65
CA VAL A 51 14.84 -1.44 8.73
C VAL A 51 14.49 -2.12 7.40
N GLU A 52 15.36 -2.98 6.87
CA GLU A 52 15.08 -3.81 5.69
C GLU A 52 13.89 -4.77 5.93
N SER A 53 13.78 -5.33 7.14
CA SER A 53 12.62 -6.13 7.54
C SER A 53 11.33 -5.31 7.54
N MET A 54 11.38 -4.07 8.02
CA MET A 54 10.22 -3.15 7.97
C MET A 54 9.83 -2.79 6.53
N ILE A 55 10.80 -2.55 5.66
CA ILE A 55 10.58 -2.33 4.21
C ILE A 55 9.87 -3.53 3.59
N SER A 56 10.31 -4.75 3.91
CA SER A 56 9.70 -5.99 3.41
C SER A 56 8.26 -6.19 3.90
N ARG A 57 7.96 -5.81 5.15
CA ARG A 57 6.58 -5.80 5.68
C ARG A 57 5.69 -4.79 4.95
N LEU A 58 6.23 -3.62 4.60
CA LEU A 58 5.50 -2.62 3.81
C LEU A 58 5.20 -3.11 2.39
N ASP A 59 6.07 -3.92 1.79
CA ASP A 59 5.80 -4.60 0.52
C ASP A 59 4.64 -5.58 0.64
N GLY A 60 4.65 -6.44 1.66
CA GLY A 60 3.54 -7.38 1.91
C GLY A 60 2.20 -6.67 2.14
N LEU A 61 2.20 -5.51 2.80
CA LEU A 61 1.00 -4.69 2.96
C LEU A 61 0.50 -4.10 1.62
N ASN A 62 1.41 -3.73 0.73
CA ASN A 62 1.05 -3.23 -0.59
C ASN A 62 0.41 -4.34 -1.44
N ASP A 63 0.94 -5.55 -1.39
CA ASP A 63 0.40 -6.71 -2.11
C ASP A 63 -0.98 -7.11 -1.56
N SER A 64 -1.13 -7.13 -0.24
CA SER A 64 -2.42 -7.41 0.41
C SER A 64 -3.49 -6.36 0.08
N LEU A 65 -3.09 -5.09 -0.03
CA LEU A 65 -3.97 -4.02 -0.49
C LEU A 65 -4.41 -4.25 -1.94
N ASP A 66 -3.50 -4.64 -2.82
CA ASP A 66 -3.82 -4.90 -4.22
C ASP A 66 -4.81 -6.07 -4.36
N ALA A 67 -4.58 -7.18 -3.64
CA ALA A 67 -5.52 -8.29 -3.59
C ALA A 67 -6.89 -7.89 -3.03
N SER A 68 -6.93 -7.06 -1.99
CA SER A 68 -8.20 -6.57 -1.41
C SER A 68 -8.97 -5.69 -2.40
N VAL A 69 -8.27 -4.88 -3.20
CA VAL A 69 -8.90 -4.04 -4.23
C VAL A 69 -9.41 -4.89 -5.39
N GLU A 70 -8.70 -5.96 -5.77
CA GLU A 70 -9.19 -6.90 -6.78
C GLU A 70 -10.44 -7.65 -6.31
N LEU A 71 -10.46 -8.18 -5.08
CA LEU A 71 -11.66 -8.79 -4.50
C LEU A 71 -12.85 -7.83 -4.50
N LEU A 72 -12.63 -6.56 -4.13
CA LEU A 72 -13.69 -5.54 -4.19
C LEU A 72 -14.20 -5.29 -5.61
N ARG A 73 -13.35 -5.43 -6.64
CA ARG A 73 -13.77 -5.30 -8.04
C ARG A 73 -14.53 -6.53 -8.53
N GLU A 74 -14.16 -7.74 -8.08
CA GLU A 74 -14.87 -8.97 -8.41
C GLU A 74 -16.24 -9.03 -7.74
N GLU A 75 -16.33 -8.67 -6.45
CA GLU A 75 -17.58 -8.64 -5.69
C GLU A 75 -18.49 -7.46 -6.09
N TRP A 76 -17.90 -6.34 -6.54
CA TRP A 76 -18.62 -5.13 -6.95
C TRP A 76 -18.02 -4.48 -8.21
N PRO A 77 -18.30 -5.03 -9.41
CA PRO A 77 -17.75 -4.52 -10.67
C PRO A 77 -18.39 -3.18 -11.06
N GLU A 78 -17.57 -2.13 -11.24
CA GLU A 78 -17.96 -0.74 -11.61
C GLU A 78 -18.81 -0.63 -12.88
#